data_AF-A0A951AS57-F1
#
_entry.id   AF-A0A951AS57-F1
#
_cell.length_a   1.000
_cell.length_b   1.000
_cell.length_c   1.000
_cell.angle_alpha   90.00
_cell.angle_beta   90.00
_cell.angle_gamma   90.00
#
_symmetry.space_group_name_H-M   'P 1'
#
loop_
_entity.id
_entity.type
_entity.pdbx_description
1 polymer ?
#
loop_
_entity_poly.entity_id
_entity_poly.type
_entity_poly.pdbx_seq_one_letter_code
_entity_poly.pdbx_strand_id
1 'polypeptide(L)'
;MSNRPSPAAVKTFSMVNGLTLLGVLLQAVWAGLFIDRAEREPWVTVHEIGGFVVVVLSLVTALLAIALLRRADPALTFAAVGLFVLLVIQTGLGEGISKAGSQELLVSHVPLAMLIFGLGVYLSVAGARLRRAMS
;
A
#
# COMPACT_ATOMS: atom_id res chain seq x y z
N MET A 1 28.41 13.59 -8.67
CA MET A 1 27.79 12.27 -8.91
C MET A 1 26.38 12.48 -9.40
N SER A 2 25.95 11.81 -10.47
CA SER A 2 24.59 11.94 -11.00
C SER A 2 23.57 11.51 -9.92
N ASN A 3 22.72 12.43 -9.47
CA ASN A 3 21.59 12.14 -8.58
C ASN A 3 20.45 11.42 -9.30
N ARG A 4 20.64 10.97 -10.55
CA ARG A 4 19.60 10.27 -11.30
C ARG A 4 19.62 8.77 -10.94
N PRO A 5 18.46 8.17 -10.62
CA PRO A 5 18.37 6.75 -10.37
C PRO A 5 18.55 5.98 -11.69
N SER A 6 18.96 4.71 -11.62
CA SER A 6 19.07 3.89 -12.82
C SER A 6 17.67 3.51 -13.37
N PRO A 7 17.50 3.29 -14.69
CA PRO A 7 16.21 2.86 -15.23
C PRO A 7 15.70 1.56 -14.60
N ALA A 8 16.63 0.65 -14.29
CA ALA A 8 16.34 -0.59 -13.58
C ALA A 8 15.79 -0.32 -12.18
N ALA A 9 16.37 0.62 -11.42
CA ALA A 9 15.88 0.98 -10.09
C ALA A 9 14.44 1.49 -10.10
N VAL A 10 14.11 2.41 -11.02
CA VAL A 10 12.75 2.95 -11.14
C VAL A 10 11.77 1.86 -11.59
N LYS A 11 12.19 0.97 -12.49
CA LYS A 11 11.38 -0.17 -12.94
C LYS A 11 11.07 -1.13 -11.79
N THR A 12 12.08 -1.54 -11.03
CA THR A 12 11.91 -2.44 -9.88
C THR A 12 10.98 -1.82 -8.84
N PHE A 13 11.20 -0.57 -8.45
CA PHE A 13 10.28 0.15 -7.55
C PHE A 13 8.84 0.18 -8.08
N SER A 14 8.66 0.53 -9.36
CA SER A 14 7.32 0.63 -9.96
C SER A 14 6.59 -0.73 -9.98
N MET A 15 7.30 -1.83 -10.21
CA MET A 15 6.71 -3.17 -10.20
C MET A 15 6.24 -3.56 -8.80
N VAL A 16 7.07 -3.36 -7.77
CA VAL A 16 6.71 -3.72 -6.39
C VAL A 16 5.61 -2.80 -5.86
N ASN A 17 5.64 -1.51 -6.17
CA ASN A 17 4.54 -0.60 -5.86
C ASN A 17 3.24 -1.03 -6.56
N GLY A 18 3.31 -1.45 -7.82
CA GLY A 18 2.16 -1.97 -8.56
C GLY A 18 1.53 -3.22 -7.91
N LEU A 19 2.36 -4.15 -7.43
CA LEU A 19 1.90 -5.33 -6.68
C LEU A 19 1.28 -4.93 -5.34
N THR A 20 1.88 -3.95 -4.64
CA THR A 20 1.32 -3.40 -3.39
C THR A 20 -0.06 -2.79 -3.65
N LEU A 21 -0.20 -1.96 -4.67
CA LEU A 21 -1.46 -1.33 -5.06
C LEU A 21 -2.51 -2.35 -5.49
N LEU A 22 -2.12 -3.38 -6.24
CA LEU A 22 -3.01 -4.48 -6.60
C LEU A 22 -3.52 -5.19 -5.34
N GLY A 23 -2.64 -5.46 -4.38
CA GLY A 23 -3.03 -6.03 -3.10
C GLY A 23 -4.02 -5.15 -2.33
N VAL A 24 -3.78 -3.83 -2.26
CA VAL A 24 -4.73 -2.86 -1.68
C VAL A 24 -6.09 -2.89 -2.38
N LEU A 25 -6.11 -2.97 -3.72
CA LEU A 25 -7.35 -3.09 -4.47
C LEU A 25 -8.11 -4.39 -4.13
N LEU A 26 -7.39 -5.51 -4.03
CA LEU A 26 -7.98 -6.80 -3.65
C LEU A 26 -8.55 -6.77 -2.22
N GLN A 27 -7.95 -6.02 -1.30
CA GLN A 27 -8.49 -5.82 0.05
C GLN A 27 -9.91 -5.23 -0.01
N ALA A 28 -10.15 -4.23 -0.87
CA ALA A 28 -11.47 -3.65 -1.06
C ALA A 28 -12.48 -4.64 -1.67
N VAL A 29 -12.04 -5.47 -2.61
CA VAL A 29 -12.87 -6.54 -3.20
C VAL A 29 -13.28 -7.55 -2.12
N TRP A 30 -12.32 -8.06 -1.35
CA TRP A 30 -12.61 -9.03 -0.29
C TRP A 30 -13.48 -8.44 0.81
N ALA A 31 -13.28 -7.17 1.18
CA ALA A 31 -14.17 -6.45 2.09
C ALA A 31 -15.62 -6.46 1.61
N GLY A 32 -15.85 -6.16 0.32
CA GLY A 32 -17.19 -6.21 -0.28
C GLY A 32 -17.85 -7.60 -0.29
N LEU A 33 -17.07 -8.68 -0.14
CA LEU A 33 -17.58 -10.06 -0.13
C LEU A 33 -18.06 -10.51 1.25
N PHE A 34 -17.67 -9.83 2.33
CA PHE A 34 -18.06 -10.20 3.69
C PHE A 34 -18.95 -9.18 4.40
N ILE A 35 -19.11 -7.98 3.85
CA ILE A 35 -20.10 -6.99 4.33
C ILE A 35 -21.51 -7.59 4.18
N ASP A 36 -22.25 -7.60 5.29
CA ASP A 36 -23.66 -8.01 5.40
C ASP A 36 -23.99 -9.42 4.85
N ARG A 37 -23.03 -10.36 4.94
CA ARG A 37 -23.22 -11.76 4.50
C ARG A 37 -23.27 -12.75 5.67
N ALA A 38 -24.10 -13.79 5.52
CA ALA A 38 -24.20 -14.88 6.49
C ALA A 38 -22.92 -15.73 6.56
N GLU A 39 -22.19 -15.88 5.46
CA GLU A 39 -20.94 -16.68 5.35
C GLU A 39 -19.70 -15.78 5.25
N ARG A 40 -19.59 -14.81 6.16
CA ARG A 40 -18.54 -13.77 6.11
C ARG A 40 -17.16 -14.24 6.57
N GLU A 41 -17.09 -15.20 7.49
CA GLU A 41 -15.84 -15.58 8.19
C GLU A 41 -14.67 -16.02 7.27
N PRO A 42 -14.89 -16.82 6.21
CA PRO A 42 -13.80 -17.19 5.31
C PRO A 42 -13.20 -15.97 4.58
N TRP A 43 -14.05 -15.03 4.19
CA TRP A 43 -13.65 -13.83 3.48
C TRP A 43 -12.96 -12.81 4.39
N VAL A 44 -13.36 -12.74 5.67
CA VAL A 44 -12.61 -11.99 6.70
C VAL A 44 -11.20 -12.57 6.85
N THR A 45 -11.07 -13.89 6.94
CA THR A 45 -9.75 -14.56 7.03
C THR A 45 -8.87 -14.26 5.81
N VAL A 46 -9.42 -14.35 4.60
CA VAL A 46 -8.70 -14.00 3.36
C VAL A 46 -8.26 -12.54 3.36
N HIS A 47 -9.13 -11.64 3.81
CA HIS A 47 -8.81 -10.22 3.93
C HIS A 47 -7.67 -9.97 4.92
N GLU A 48 -7.71 -10.57 6.11
CA GLU A 48 -6.66 -10.44 7.13
C GLU A 48 -5.30 -10.96 6.64
N ILE A 49 -5.25 -12.17 6.08
CA ILE A 49 -4.01 -12.75 5.52
C ILE A 49 -3.49 -11.86 4.39
N GLY A 50 -4.39 -11.43 3.50
CA GLY A 50 -4.04 -10.52 2.41
C GLY A 50 -3.48 -9.20 2.92
N GLY A 51 -4.02 -8.65 4.01
CA GLY A 51 -3.56 -7.43 4.65
C GLY A 51 -2.10 -7.57 5.10
N PHE A 52 -1.73 -8.68 5.72
CA PHE A 52 -0.35 -8.95 6.11
C PHE A 52 0.60 -9.00 4.89
N VAL A 53 0.19 -9.66 3.80
CA VAL A 53 0.97 -9.69 2.56
C VAL A 53 1.17 -8.27 1.99
N VAL A 54 0.13 -7.43 2.00
CA VAL A 54 0.21 -6.04 1.53
C VAL A 54 1.16 -5.21 2.41
N VAL A 55 1.15 -5.40 3.73
CA VAL A 55 2.11 -4.75 4.63
C VAL A 55 3.54 -5.12 4.25
N VAL A 56 3.84 -6.42 4.05
CA VAL A 56 5.17 -6.87 3.63
C VAL A 56 5.59 -6.27 2.28
N LEU A 57 4.69 -6.26 1.28
CA LEU A 57 4.97 -5.64 -0.02
C LEU A 57 5.23 -4.13 0.09
N SER A 58 4.48 -3.43 0.94
CA SER A 58 4.69 -2.00 1.16
C SER A 58 5.98 -1.70 1.92
N LEU A 59 6.41 -2.56 2.84
CA LEU A 59 7.73 -2.48 3.46
C LEU A 59 8.83 -2.60 2.41
N VAL A 60 8.75 -3.59 1.52
CA VAL A 60 9.72 -3.75 0.44
C VAL A 60 9.69 -2.53 -0.49
N THR A 61 8.51 -1.99 -0.80
CA THR A 61 8.36 -0.75 -1.59
C THR A 61 9.06 0.43 -0.93
N ALA A 62 8.88 0.62 0.38
CA ALA A 62 9.53 1.68 1.15
C ALA A 62 11.06 1.50 1.19
N LEU A 63 11.54 0.28 1.44
CA LEU A 63 12.97 -0.04 1.44
C LEU A 63 13.62 0.21 0.09
N LEU A 64 12.96 -0.15 -1.02
CA LEU A 64 13.44 0.13 -2.37
C LEU A 64 13.49 1.64 -2.65
N ALA A 65 12.49 2.40 -2.22
CA ALA A 65 12.50 3.86 -2.37
C ALA A 65 13.65 4.49 -1.58
N ILE A 66 13.86 4.08 -0.33
CA ILE A 66 14.98 4.54 0.51
C ILE A 66 16.32 4.19 -0.12
N ALA A 67 16.51 2.93 -0.54
CA ALA A 67 17.78 2.46 -1.04
C ALA A 67 18.14 3.08 -2.41
N LEU A 68 17.14 3.23 -3.28
CA LEU A 68 17.37 3.50 -4.69
C LEU A 68 16.96 4.91 -5.14
N LEU A 69 15.99 5.54 -4.49
CA LEU A 69 15.34 6.77 -4.97
C LEU A 69 15.55 7.98 -4.05
N ARG A 70 15.89 7.81 -2.77
CA ARG A 70 15.97 8.90 -1.76
C ARG A 70 16.77 10.13 -2.16
N ARG A 71 17.85 9.96 -2.94
CA ARG A 71 18.72 11.06 -3.38
C ARG A 71 18.22 11.74 -4.65
N ALA A 72 17.45 11.01 -5.45
CA ALA A 72 16.88 11.48 -6.70
C ALA A 72 15.54 12.21 -6.48
N ASP A 73 14.69 11.60 -5.66
CA ASP A 73 13.33 12.06 -5.39
C ASP A 73 12.97 11.76 -3.92
N PRO A 74 13.32 12.67 -3.00
CA PRO A 74 13.02 12.51 -1.58
C PRO A 74 11.51 12.52 -1.33
N ALA A 75 10.72 13.28 -2.11
CA ALA A 75 9.27 13.35 -1.94
C ALA A 75 8.60 12.01 -2.26
N LEU A 76 8.99 11.36 -3.36
CA LEU A 76 8.52 10.01 -3.71
C LEU A 76 8.90 8.99 -2.63
N THR A 77 10.10 9.14 -2.05
CA THR A 77 10.58 8.28 -0.97
C THR A 77 9.75 8.46 0.30
N PHE A 78 9.48 9.71 0.71
CA PHE A 78 8.60 10.00 1.84
C PHE A 78 7.19 9.45 1.63
N ALA A 79 6.65 9.57 0.42
CA ALA A 79 5.35 9.01 0.09
C ALA A 79 5.33 7.47 0.19
N ALA A 80 6.38 6.76 -0.24
CA ALA A 80 6.49 5.31 -0.14
C ALA A 80 6.63 4.82 1.31
N VAL A 81 7.42 5.53 2.13
CA VAL A 81 7.51 5.25 3.58
C VAL A 81 6.19 5.55 4.26
N GLY A 82 5.54 6.66 3.90
CA GLY A 82 4.20 7.01 4.39
C GLY A 82 3.19 5.91 4.07
N LEU A 83 3.19 5.38 2.85
CA LEU A 83 2.31 4.26 2.46
C LEU A 83 2.48 3.05 3.39
N PHE A 84 3.72 2.65 3.68
CA PHE A 84 4.00 1.56 4.61
C PHE A 84 3.46 1.85 6.01
N VAL A 85 3.73 3.04 6.55
CA VAL A 85 3.24 3.43 7.89
C VAL A 85 1.72 3.42 7.94
N LEU A 86 1.04 3.99 6.93
CA LEU A 86 -0.41 3.99 6.86
C LEU A 86 -0.98 2.57 6.77
N LEU A 87 -0.34 1.67 6.03
CA LEU A 87 -0.77 0.26 5.96
C LEU A 87 -0.61 -0.48 7.30
N VAL A 88 0.46 -0.22 8.06
CA VAL A 88 0.61 -0.77 9.41
C VAL A 88 -0.52 -0.27 10.33
N ILE A 89 -0.83 1.03 10.27
CA ILE A 89 -1.95 1.62 11.02
C ILE A 89 -3.27 0.98 10.59
N GLN A 90 -3.49 0.82 9.28
CA GLN A 90 -4.68 0.21 8.71
C GLN A 90 -4.88 -1.23 9.19
N THR A 91 -3.80 -2.02 9.25
CA THR A 91 -3.83 -3.38 9.79
C THR A 91 -4.21 -3.37 11.27
N GLY A 92 -3.61 -2.48 12.07
CA GLY A 92 -3.97 -2.35 13.48
C GLY A 92 -5.44 -1.96 13.70
N LEU A 93 -5.98 -1.05 12.88
CA LEU A 93 -7.41 -0.73 12.90
C LEU A 93 -8.27 -1.94 12.52
N GLY A 94 -7.86 -2.70 11.50
CA GLY A 94 -8.55 -3.93 11.07
C GLY A 94 -8.61 -4.98 12.18
N GLU A 95 -7.49 -5.21 12.86
CA GLU A 95 -7.45 -6.12 14.02
C GLU A 95 -8.31 -5.63 15.19
N GLY A 96 -8.36 -4.32 15.45
CA GLY A 96 -9.27 -3.74 16.44
C GLY A 96 -10.75 -4.01 16.11
N ILE A 97 -11.12 -3.96 14.83
CA ILE A 97 -12.49 -4.26 14.37
C ILE A 97 -12.79 -5.75 14.52
N SER A 98 -11.90 -6.63 14.05
CA SER A 98 -12.18 -8.08 13.97
C SER A 98 -12.00 -8.80 15.31
N LYS A 99 -11.01 -8.42 16.12
CA LYS A 99 -10.66 -9.14 17.36
C LYS A 99 -11.15 -8.45 18.63
N ALA A 100 -11.18 -7.11 18.65
CA ALA A 100 -11.62 -6.36 19.82
C ALA A 100 -13.11 -5.95 19.75
N GLY A 101 -13.79 -6.18 18.62
CA GLY A 101 -15.21 -5.89 18.45
C GLY A 101 -15.54 -4.40 18.31
N SER A 102 -14.53 -3.54 18.14
CA SER A 102 -14.64 -2.08 18.05
C SER A 102 -15.16 -1.61 16.69
N GLN A 103 -16.46 -1.79 16.43
CA GLN A 103 -17.10 -1.42 15.16
C GLN A 103 -17.01 0.09 14.86
N GLU A 104 -16.86 0.93 15.89
CA GLU A 104 -16.65 2.37 15.75
C GLU A 104 -15.39 2.73 14.95
N LEU A 105 -14.37 1.86 14.92
CA LEU A 105 -13.14 2.09 14.17
C LEU A 105 -13.36 2.04 12.65
N LEU A 106 -14.48 1.46 12.18
CA LEU A 106 -14.81 1.35 10.77
C LEU A 106 -14.92 2.72 10.09
N VAL A 107 -15.36 3.75 10.84
CA VAL A 107 -15.44 5.15 10.37
C VAL A 107 -14.08 5.73 10.01
N SER A 108 -13.00 5.21 10.59
CA SER A 108 -11.62 5.62 10.30
C SER A 108 -10.93 4.64 9.35
N HIS A 109 -11.20 3.34 9.49
CA HIS A 109 -10.61 2.28 8.68
C HIS A 109 -10.93 2.46 7.19
N VAL A 110 -12.19 2.73 6.83
CA VAL A 110 -12.58 2.84 5.42
C VAL A 110 -11.98 4.08 4.74
N PRO A 111 -12.10 5.31 5.30
CA PRO A 111 -11.45 6.48 4.70
C PRO A 111 -9.92 6.36 4.61
N LEU A 112 -9.28 5.76 5.62
CA LEU A 112 -7.84 5.53 5.59
C LEU A 112 -7.44 4.55 4.48
N ALA A 113 -8.22 3.48 4.25
CA ALA A 113 -8.01 2.59 3.11
C ALA A 113 -8.07 3.33 1.77
N MET A 114 -9.00 4.28 1.61
CA MET A 114 -9.12 5.09 0.40
C MET A 114 -7.92 6.01 0.20
N LEU A 115 -7.41 6.62 1.27
CA LEU A 115 -6.19 7.41 1.24
C LEU A 115 -4.98 6.56 0.82
N ILE A 116 -4.83 5.36 1.39
CA ILE A 116 -3.79 4.39 1.05
C ILE A 116 -3.85 4.01 -0.44
N PHE A 117 -5.05 3.72 -0.95
CA PHE A 117 -5.25 3.43 -2.37
C PHE A 117 -4.83 4.62 -3.25
N GLY A 118 -5.30 5.82 -2.92
CA GLY A 118 -4.92 7.05 -3.64
C GLY A 118 -3.40 7.31 -3.63
N LEU A 119 -2.75 7.07 -2.49
CA LEU A 119 -1.30 7.19 -2.37
C LEU A 119 -0.55 6.16 -3.23
N GLY A 120 -1.00 4.91 -3.27
CA GLY A 120 -0.44 3.88 -4.16
C GLY A 120 -0.58 4.22 -5.65
N VAL A 121 -1.71 4.81 -6.04
CA VAL A 121 -1.93 5.35 -7.40
C VAL A 121 -0.95 6.51 -7.68
N TYR A 122 -0.83 7.46 -6.74
CA TYR A 122 0.12 8.57 -6.85
C TYR A 122 1.55 8.07 -7.06
N LEU A 123 2.01 7.10 -6.27
CA LEU A 123 3.35 6.51 -6.41
C LEU A 123 3.56 5.86 -7.79
N SER A 124 2.53 5.22 -8.34
CA SER A 124 2.58 4.63 -9.68
C SER A 124 2.73 5.70 -10.77
N VAL A 125 1.97 6.79 -10.68
CA VAL A 125 2.05 7.91 -11.62
C VAL A 125 3.39 8.64 -11.51
N ALA A 126 3.85 8.90 -10.29
CA ALA A 126 5.11 9.57 -10.02
C ALA A 126 6.31 8.73 -10.48
N GLY A 127 6.31 7.41 -10.21
CA GLY A 127 7.31 6.48 -10.74
C GLY A 127 7.34 6.44 -12.27
N ALA A 128 6.18 6.47 -12.94
CA ALA A 128 6.11 6.55 -14.40
C ALA A 128 6.64 7.88 -14.95
N ARG A 129 6.40 9.01 -14.27
CA ARG A 129 6.97 10.32 -14.62
C ARG A 129 8.50 10.31 -14.47
N LEU A 130 9.01 9.77 -13.37
CA LEU A 130 10.45 9.66 -13.12
C LEU A 130 11.14 8.83 -14.21
N ARG A 131 10.52 7.71 -14.63
CA ARG A 131 11.04 6.87 -15.72
C ARG A 131 11.09 7.62 -17.06
N ARG A 132 10.05 8.39 -17.40
CA ARG A 132 9.98 9.17 -18.65
C ARG A 132 10.96 10.34 -18.69
N ALA A 133 11.27 10.96 -17.54
CA ALA A 133 12.27 12.03 -17.46
C ALA A 133 13.70 11.54 -17.74
N MET A 134 13.91 10.21 -17.85
CA MET A 134 15.20 9.57 -18.07
C MET A 134 15.35 8.98 -19.48
N SER A 135 14.27 8.88 -20.26
CA SER A 135 14.27 8.49 -21.67
C SER A 135 14.42 9.71 -22.56
#